data_AF-A0A5P9GUT4-F1
#
_entry.id   AF-A0A5P9GUT4-F1
#
_cell.length_a   1.000
_cell.length_b   1.000
_cell.length_c   1.000
_cell.angle_alpha   90.00
_cell.angle_beta   90.00
_cell.angle_gamma   90.00
#
_symmetry.space_group_name_H-M   'P 1'
#
loop_
_entity.id
_entity.type
_entity.pdbx_description
1 polymer ?
#
loop_
_entity_poly.entity_id
_entity_poly.type
_entity_poly.pdbx_seq_one_letter_code
_entity_poly.pdbx_strand_id
1 'polypeptide(L)'
;MKNILATAITVASFATLGATAPALADGHGDKMKKDWKAQSPVVVETNAKGQATKVRIGDEVYEVCMTKGQDDCIQPRAAGLKWGNRPLTYWPGKPASKMD
;
A
#
# COMPACT_ATOMS: atom_id res chain seq x y z
N MET A 1 60.36 -16.79 43.20
CA MET A 1 60.42 -15.39 42.69
C MET A 1 59.08 -15.05 42.08
N LYS A 2 58.63 -13.82 42.26
CA LYS A 2 57.23 -13.48 42.53
C LYS A 2 56.90 -12.25 41.69
N ASN A 3 56.52 -12.44 40.42
CA ASN A 3 56.39 -11.31 39.51
C ASN A 3 55.04 -11.36 38.74
N ILE A 4 54.08 -10.66 39.34
CA ILE A 4 53.21 -9.62 38.75
C ILE A 4 52.15 -10.07 37.73
N LEU A 5 50.91 -10.03 38.25
CA LEU A 5 49.65 -9.81 37.55
C LEU A 5 49.72 -8.59 36.61
N ALA A 6 49.22 -8.73 35.38
CA ALA A 6 48.71 -7.63 34.59
C ALA A 6 47.38 -8.04 33.95
N THR A 7 46.30 -7.68 34.63
CA THR A 7 44.96 -7.54 34.07
C THR A 7 44.96 -6.49 32.95
N ALA A 8 44.43 -6.82 31.78
CA ALA A 8 44.00 -5.84 30.79
C ALA A 8 42.60 -6.20 30.30
N ILE A 9 41.72 -5.21 30.43
CA ILE A 9 40.28 -5.24 30.33
C ILE A 9 39.83 -5.36 28.87
N THR A 10 38.77 -6.14 28.66
CA THR A 10 37.96 -6.26 27.45
C THR A 10 37.49 -4.92 26.87
N VAL A 11 37.65 -4.69 25.57
CA VAL A 11 36.66 -3.93 24.77
C VAL A 11 36.61 -4.52 23.35
N ALA A 12 35.67 -5.44 23.12
CA ALA A 12 35.29 -5.86 21.78
C ALA A 12 34.26 -4.85 21.24
N SER A 13 34.70 -3.71 20.74
CA SER A 13 33.86 -2.76 20.00
C SER A 13 33.81 -3.17 18.53
N PHE A 14 33.03 -4.22 18.25
CA PHE A 14 32.61 -4.53 16.89
C PHE A 14 31.78 -3.36 16.34
N ALA A 15 32.12 -2.94 15.13
CA ALA A 15 31.53 -1.83 14.41
C ALA A 15 30.00 -1.91 14.38
N THR A 16 29.33 -0.88 14.90
CA THR A 16 27.90 -0.65 14.68
C THR A 16 27.71 -0.15 13.25
N LEU A 17 27.67 -1.09 12.30
CA LEU A 17 27.19 -0.85 10.95
C LEU A 17 25.74 -0.37 11.04
N GLY A 18 25.47 0.81 10.48
CA GLY A 18 24.16 1.43 10.46
C GLY A 18 23.11 0.49 9.88
N ALA A 19 22.19 0.03 10.74
CA ALA A 19 20.96 -0.58 10.32
C ALA A 19 19.99 0.53 9.92
N THR A 20 20.10 1.02 8.68
CA THR A 20 18.90 1.53 7.99
C THR A 20 18.02 0.31 7.74
N ALA A 21 17.21 -0.06 8.73
CA ALA A 21 16.22 -1.10 8.54
C ALA A 21 15.29 -0.63 7.40
N PRO A 22 15.15 -1.38 6.29
CA PRO A 22 14.07 -1.09 5.36
C PRO A 22 12.77 -1.25 6.14
N ALA A 23 11.87 -0.27 6.05
CA ALA A 23 10.49 -0.47 6.47
C ALA A 23 9.93 -1.58 5.57
N LEU A 24 9.86 -2.81 6.10
CA LEU A 24 9.18 -3.90 5.43
C LEU A 24 7.69 -3.60 5.53
N ALA A 25 7.05 -3.34 4.39
CA ALA A 25 5.61 -3.36 4.31
C ALA A 25 5.14 -4.76 4.74
N ASP A 26 4.31 -4.85 5.77
CA ASP A 26 3.59 -6.07 6.15
C ASP A 26 2.66 -6.47 5.00
N GLY A 27 3.21 -7.17 4.02
CA GLY A 27 2.41 -7.96 3.10
C GLY A 27 1.86 -9.12 3.91
N HIS A 28 0.57 -9.11 4.23
CA HIS A 28 -0.14 -10.27 4.79
C HIS A 28 0.07 -11.48 3.88
N GLY A 29 1.12 -12.25 4.20
CA GLY A 29 1.59 -13.41 3.47
C GLY A 29 0.94 -14.69 3.97
N ASP A 30 0.59 -15.53 3.01
CA ASP A 30 0.57 -16.99 3.10
C ASP A 30 -0.59 -17.73 3.77
N LYS A 31 -1.64 -17.04 4.25
CA LYS A 31 -2.89 -17.71 4.72
C LYS A 31 -4.12 -17.56 3.80
N MET A 32 -3.98 -17.03 2.59
CA MET A 32 -5.00 -17.10 1.53
C MET A 32 -4.45 -17.71 0.25
N LYS A 33 -4.08 -19.00 0.32
CA LYS A 33 -3.88 -19.85 -0.86
C LYS A 33 -5.26 -20.26 -1.41
N LYS A 34 -5.94 -19.35 -2.12
CA LYS A 34 -6.94 -19.64 -3.15
C LYS A 34 -7.41 -18.33 -3.77
N ASP A 35 -7.20 -18.17 -5.07
CA ASP A 35 -8.05 -17.39 -5.97
C ASP A 35 -8.26 -15.89 -5.67
N TRP A 36 -7.39 -15.29 -4.84
CA TRP A 36 -7.48 -13.87 -4.43
C TRP A 36 -7.28 -12.84 -5.56
N LYS A 37 -6.98 -13.30 -6.79
CA LYS A 37 -6.88 -12.41 -7.94
C LYS A 37 -8.27 -11.80 -8.16
N ALA A 38 -8.40 -10.51 -7.87
CA ALA A 38 -9.58 -9.73 -8.21
C ALA A 38 -9.97 -10.06 -9.65
N GLN A 39 -11.20 -10.55 -9.84
CA GLN A 39 -11.67 -10.93 -11.15
C GLN A 39 -11.57 -9.72 -12.09
N SER A 40 -11.24 -9.97 -13.36
CA SER A 40 -11.08 -8.85 -14.30
C SER A 40 -12.43 -8.14 -14.50
N PRO A 41 -12.49 -6.82 -14.30
CA PRO A 41 -13.72 -6.06 -14.39
C PRO A 41 -14.23 -6.04 -15.83
N VAL A 42 -15.54 -6.25 -15.99
CA VAL A 42 -16.25 -6.18 -17.28
C VAL A 42 -17.14 -4.94 -17.28
N VAL A 43 -17.00 -4.07 -18.29
CA VAL A 43 -17.85 -2.88 -18.41
C VAL A 43 -19.27 -3.30 -18.79
N VAL A 44 -20.25 -2.89 -17.99
CA VAL A 44 -21.68 -3.20 -18.20
C VAL A 44 -22.44 -2.02 -18.77
N GLU A 45 -22.05 -0.80 -18.39
CA GLU A 45 -22.73 0.43 -18.79
C GLU A 45 -21.71 1.56 -19.00
N THR A 46 -21.95 2.41 -19.99
CA THR A 46 -21.13 3.60 -20.28
C THR A 46 -21.99 4.84 -20.44
N ASN A 47 -21.48 6.00 -20.01
CA ASN A 47 -22.13 7.29 -20.24
C ASN A 47 -21.93 7.82 -21.68
N ALA A 48 -22.55 8.96 -22.00
CA ALA A 48 -22.42 9.64 -23.30
C ALA A 48 -20.98 10.06 -23.68
N LYS A 49 -20.05 10.07 -22.72
CA LYS A 49 -18.62 10.36 -22.94
C LYS A 49 -17.78 9.09 -23.13
N GLY A 50 -18.41 7.91 -23.18
CA GLY A 50 -17.75 6.62 -23.31
C GLY A 50 -17.07 6.13 -22.02
N GLN A 51 -17.36 6.72 -20.86
CA GLN A 51 -16.80 6.28 -19.58
C GLN A 51 -17.69 5.23 -18.94
N ALA A 52 -17.10 4.15 -18.41
CA ALA A 52 -17.83 3.11 -17.70
C ALA A 52 -18.50 3.67 -16.43
N THR A 53 -19.82 3.57 -16.34
CA THR A 53 -20.63 3.94 -15.17
C THR A 53 -20.89 2.76 -14.25
N LYS A 54 -20.89 1.54 -14.79
CA LYS A 54 -21.00 0.29 -14.03
C LYS A 54 -20.04 -0.77 -14.54
N VAL A 55 -19.44 -1.51 -13.63
CA VAL A 55 -18.57 -2.65 -13.91
C VAL A 55 -19.04 -3.88 -13.17
N ARG A 56 -18.91 -5.04 -13.78
CA ARG A 56 -19.13 -6.34 -13.15
C ARG A 56 -17.78 -6.93 -12.74
N ILE A 57 -17.67 -7.37 -11.49
CA ILE A 57 -16.50 -8.08 -10.97
C ILE A 57 -17.03 -9.36 -10.33
N GLY A 58 -16.75 -10.51 -10.95
CA GLY A 58 -17.45 -11.74 -10.64
C GLY A 58 -18.95 -11.64 -10.92
N ASP A 59 -19.75 -11.95 -9.92
CA ASP A 59 -21.20 -11.99 -10.04
C ASP A 59 -21.87 -10.68 -9.60
N GLU A 60 -21.08 -9.73 -9.08
CA GLU A 60 -21.58 -8.46 -8.57
C GLU A 60 -21.35 -7.31 -9.55
N VAL A 61 -22.33 -6.39 -9.61
CA VAL A 61 -22.27 -5.17 -10.40
C VAL A 61 -22.06 -4.00 -9.46
N TYR A 62 -21.00 -3.23 -9.71
CA TYR A 62 -20.62 -2.06 -8.93
C TYR A 62 -20.77 -0.79 -9.77
N GLU A 63 -21.25 0.27 -9.13
CA GLU A 63 -21.20 1.62 -9.69
C GLU A 63 -19.77 2.16 -9.64
N VAL A 64 -19.33 2.79 -10.72
CA VAL A 64 -18.00 3.39 -10.79
C VAL A 64 -18.03 4.80 -10.21
N CYS A 65 -17.10 5.12 -9.31
CA CYS A 65 -17.01 6.45 -8.73
C CYS A 65 -16.78 7.51 -9.80
N MET A 66 -17.76 8.41 -9.91
CA MET A 66 -17.72 9.58 -10.77
C MET A 66 -17.35 10.82 -9.95
N THR A 67 -17.70 12.02 -10.41
CA THR A 67 -17.27 13.29 -9.83
C THR A 67 -17.81 13.60 -8.43
N LYS A 68 -18.81 12.86 -7.93
CA LYS A 68 -19.45 13.12 -6.63
C LYS A 68 -19.64 11.81 -5.87
N GLY A 69 -18.83 11.60 -4.82
CA GLY A 69 -18.90 10.44 -3.93
C GLY A 69 -17.76 9.45 -4.15
N GLN A 70 -17.22 8.91 -3.06
CA GLN A 70 -16.14 7.91 -3.05
C GLN A 70 -16.44 6.69 -2.18
N ASP A 71 -17.50 6.75 -1.37
CA ASP A 71 -17.76 5.74 -0.33
C ASP A 71 -18.70 4.62 -0.82
N ASP A 72 -19.65 4.93 -1.71
CA ASP A 72 -20.68 3.98 -2.18
C ASP A 72 -20.37 3.38 -3.57
N CYS A 73 -19.15 3.53 -4.07
CA CYS A 73 -18.79 3.19 -5.45
C CYS A 73 -17.38 2.61 -5.55
N ILE A 74 -17.10 1.90 -6.65
CA ILE A 74 -15.75 1.40 -6.92
C ILE A 74 -14.89 2.47 -7.59
N GLN A 75 -13.69 2.69 -7.05
CA GLN A 75 -12.71 3.60 -7.67
C GLN A 75 -12.32 3.09 -9.07
N PRO A 76 -12.23 3.97 -10.09
CA PRO A 76 -11.89 3.57 -11.46
C PRO A 76 -10.59 2.76 -11.56
N ARG A 77 -9.59 3.10 -10.72
CA ARG A 77 -8.33 2.35 -10.59
C ARG A 77 -8.55 0.91 -10.13
N ALA A 78 -9.37 0.72 -9.10
CA ALA A 78 -9.70 -0.61 -8.57
C ALA A 78 -10.55 -1.42 -9.57
N ALA A 79 -11.39 -0.73 -10.34
CA ALA A 79 -12.16 -1.27 -11.45
C ALA A 79 -11.32 -1.50 -12.73
N GLY A 80 -9.99 -1.46 -12.69
CA GLY A 80 -9.13 -1.73 -13.85
C GLY A 80 -9.31 -0.77 -15.02
N LEU A 81 -9.95 0.38 -14.81
CA LEU A 81 -10.20 1.38 -15.84
C LEU A 81 -8.96 2.26 -16.04
N LYS A 82 -8.77 2.74 -17.27
CA LYS A 82 -7.61 3.57 -17.65
C LYS A 82 -7.70 5.04 -17.20
N TRP A 83 -8.54 5.35 -16.21
CA TRP A 83 -8.77 6.70 -15.70
C TRP A 83 -8.91 6.70 -14.18
N GLY A 84 -9.01 7.88 -13.55
CA GLY A 84 -9.00 8.00 -12.07
C GLY A 84 -7.63 7.78 -11.44
N ASN A 85 -6.59 7.58 -12.24
CA ASN A 85 -5.22 7.35 -11.77
C ASN A 85 -4.44 8.64 -11.42
N ARG A 86 -5.12 9.78 -11.27
CA ARG A 86 -4.45 11.07 -11.03
C ARG A 86 -3.95 11.14 -9.58
N PRO A 87 -2.62 11.20 -9.33
CA PRO A 87 -2.12 11.42 -7.99
C PRO A 87 -2.48 12.82 -7.51
N LEU A 88 -2.61 12.97 -6.20
CA LEU A 88 -2.67 14.28 -5.56
C LEU A 88 -1.35 15.00 -5.80
N THR A 89 -1.40 16.19 -6.40
CA THR A 89 -0.22 17.03 -6.63
C THR A 89 0.26 17.73 -5.36
N TYR A 90 -0.64 17.92 -4.39
CA TYR A 90 -0.39 18.61 -3.14
C TYR A 90 -1.41 18.16 -2.09
N TRP A 91 -0.97 17.99 -0.85
CA TRP A 91 -1.85 17.73 0.30
C TRP A 91 -1.95 19.01 1.14
N PRO A 92 -3.13 19.68 1.22
CA PRO A 92 -3.27 20.98 1.87
C PRO A 92 -3.20 20.97 3.40
N GLY A 93 -2.87 19.83 4.02
CA GLY A 93 -2.78 19.68 5.47
C GLY A 93 -1.42 19.22 5.97
N LYS A 94 -1.28 19.07 7.28
CA LYS A 94 -0.16 18.31 7.85
C LYS A 94 -0.37 16.83 7.51
N PRO A 95 0.70 16.03 7.30
CA PRO A 95 0.58 14.59 7.17
C PRO A 95 -0.13 14.03 8.41
N ALA A 96 -0.90 12.95 8.23
CA ALA A 96 -1.66 12.31 9.31
C ALA A 96 -0.79 11.99 10.55
N SER A 97 0.51 11.72 10.35
CA SER A 97 1.50 11.51 11.41
C SER A 97 1.80 12.74 12.29
N LYS A 98 1.19 13.89 12.03
CA LYS A 98 1.37 15.16 12.75
C LYS A 98 0.04 15.71 13.29
N MET A 99 -1.00 14.88 13.35
CA MET A 99 -2.25 15.19 14.05
C MET A 99 -2.21 14.42 15.38
N ASP A 100 -2.41 15.14 16.49
CA ASP A 100 -2.39 14.60 17.87
C ASP A 100 -3.74 13.98 18.26
#